data_AF-A0A3P7FPQ5-F1
#
_entry.id   AF-A0A3P7FPQ5-F1
#
_cell.length_a   1.000
_cell.length_b   1.000
_cell.length_c   1.000
_cell.angle_alpha   90.00
_cell.angle_beta   90.00
_cell.angle_gamma   90.00
#
_symmetry.space_group_name_H-M   'P 1'
#
loop_
_entity.id
_entity.type
_entity.pdbx_description
1 polymer ?
#
loop_
_entity_poly.entity_id
_entity_poly.type
_entity_poly.pdbx_seq_one_letter_code
_entity_poly.pdbx_strand_id
1 'polypeptide(L)'
;MSDMVIAKLESDAINVQYEKEIIPNEDFSSKLSALREKLSNMEEYVQFQDEELRRLKEEHAETLANQQNDVSSTSAAIQTHGIGNQIMSEEYNELSSELIILNRKKYELEEKVKRLENELQGSYEKVKWLEDDQRRTGEEIWLAKERVANQDRELQDLHGQCTWLRDENARLQNELSDARKKHTEIDWSKFDEMKKIEETLRDEKSKVEWRLGEVIQYWNDAKWKIGELEAGMAHKEWLLDQANQKIFELDQMYRFRDTTKNFLDGTFLIKKQPSGDRYKWRLAMWNESSPDDLKDYRRIWFEIRAPTAKIVLLSASFVSWECFLLCQQLDNDTNRFGVWIDIPPGRYEFLFIVDGQWTISDNYEICWNEHGTHNNWRNVD
;
A
#
# COMPACT_ATOMS: atom_id res chain seq x y z
N MET A 1 -11.33 28.39 -1.73
CA MET A 1 -11.80 29.67 -2.30
C MET A 1 -11.80 30.81 -1.27
N SER A 2 -12.19 30.60 -0.01
CA SER A 2 -12.20 31.64 1.04
C SER A 2 -10.83 32.30 1.27
N ASP A 3 -9.76 31.51 1.40
CA ASP A 3 -8.43 32.04 1.77
C ASP A 3 -7.79 32.91 0.68
N MET A 4 -8.12 32.65 -0.59
CA MET A 4 -7.59 33.43 -1.71
C MET A 4 -8.25 34.81 -1.84
N VAL A 5 -9.51 34.94 -1.39
CA VAL A 5 -10.23 36.24 -1.36
C VAL A 5 -9.71 37.11 -0.22
N ILE A 6 -9.40 36.52 0.93
CA ILE A 6 -8.84 37.23 2.09
C ILE A 6 -7.45 37.79 1.77
N ALA A 7 -6.56 36.97 1.18
CA ALA A 7 -5.21 37.42 0.82
C ALA A 7 -5.22 38.55 -0.25
N LYS A 8 -6.21 38.56 -1.15
CA LYS A 8 -6.37 39.64 -2.14
C LYS A 8 -6.80 40.94 -1.48
N LEU A 9 -7.78 40.88 -0.57
CA LEU A 9 -8.26 42.03 0.19
C LEU A 9 -7.16 42.63 1.11
N GLU A 10 -6.32 41.78 1.71
CA GLU A 10 -5.17 42.24 2.51
C GLU A 10 -4.10 42.92 1.65
N SER A 11 -3.77 42.35 0.48
CA SER A 11 -2.81 42.98 -0.45
C SER A 11 -3.33 44.31 -1.00
N ASP A 12 -4.62 44.40 -1.33
CA ASP A 12 -5.23 45.63 -1.84
C ASP A 12 -5.33 46.69 -0.72
N ALA A 13 -5.60 46.29 0.53
CA ALA A 13 -5.58 47.19 1.69
C ALA A 13 -4.18 47.74 1.97
N ILE A 14 -3.14 46.91 1.89
CA ILE A 14 -1.74 47.33 2.06
C ILE A 14 -1.34 48.28 0.92
N ASN A 15 -1.66 47.97 -0.34
CA ASN A 15 -1.32 48.85 -1.46
C ASN A 15 -2.08 50.19 -1.42
N VAL A 16 -3.35 50.23 -1.03
CA VAL A 16 -4.09 51.50 -0.88
C VAL A 16 -3.54 52.36 0.26
N GLN A 17 -3.01 51.73 1.31
CA GLN A 17 -2.40 52.44 2.43
C GLN A 17 -1.01 52.99 2.08
N TYR A 18 -0.24 52.29 1.24
CA TYR A 18 1.07 52.76 0.77
C TYR A 18 0.99 53.71 -0.43
N GLU A 19 0.04 53.56 -1.37
CA GLU A 19 -0.11 54.48 -2.51
C GLU A 19 -0.61 55.87 -2.12
N LYS A 20 -1.31 56.01 -0.98
CA LYS A 20 -1.76 57.32 -0.50
C LYS A 20 -0.67 58.20 0.11
N GLU A 21 0.52 57.66 0.39
CA GLU A 21 1.60 58.41 1.04
C GLU A 21 2.90 58.49 0.24
N ILE A 22 2.95 57.96 -0.99
CA ILE A 22 4.07 58.23 -1.91
C ILE A 22 3.84 59.60 -2.55
N ILE A 23 3.97 60.65 -1.73
CA ILE A 23 4.21 62.01 -2.23
C ILE A 23 5.59 61.99 -2.89
N PRO A 24 5.75 62.46 -4.15
CA PRO A 24 6.98 62.31 -4.90
C PRO A 24 8.19 62.87 -4.14
N ASN A 25 9.16 61.98 -3.92
CA ASN A 25 10.39 62.20 -3.13
C ASN A 25 11.23 63.41 -3.59
N GLU A 26 11.02 63.88 -4.83
CA GLU A 26 11.67 65.08 -5.37
C GLU A 26 11.26 66.36 -4.65
N ASP A 27 9.99 66.49 -4.20
CA ASP A 27 9.48 67.71 -3.58
C ASP A 27 10.01 67.88 -2.15
N PHE A 28 10.14 66.76 -1.40
CA PHE A 28 10.75 66.77 -0.07
C PHE A 28 12.26 67.03 -0.13
N SER A 29 12.99 66.39 -1.05
CA SER A 29 14.43 66.62 -1.24
C SER A 29 14.73 68.07 -1.63
N SER A 30 13.91 68.67 -2.50
CA SER A 30 14.02 70.07 -2.90
C SER A 30 13.75 71.02 -1.73
N LYS A 31 12.71 70.75 -0.92
CA LYS A 31 12.41 71.52 0.30
C LYS A 31 13.51 71.40 1.36
N LEU A 32 14.07 70.21 1.55
CA LEU A 32 15.19 69.97 2.49
C LEU A 32 16.46 70.71 2.06
N SER A 33 16.78 70.70 0.76
CA SER A 33 17.91 71.44 0.22
C SER A 33 17.72 72.95 0.38
N ALA A 34 16.53 73.48 0.09
CA ALA A 34 16.22 74.91 0.27
C ALA A 34 16.26 75.34 1.75
N LEU A 35 15.83 74.47 2.68
CA LEU A 35 15.95 74.74 4.11
C LEU A 35 17.40 74.74 4.58
N ARG A 36 18.23 73.81 4.09
CA ARG A 36 19.67 73.79 4.41
C ARG A 36 20.40 75.03 3.89
N GLU A 37 20.08 75.49 2.68
CA GLU A 37 20.64 76.72 2.12
C GLU A 37 20.23 77.96 2.93
N LYS A 38 18.96 78.06 3.35
CA LYS A 38 18.51 79.12 4.26
C LYS A 38 19.22 79.09 5.61
N LEU A 39 19.47 77.90 6.16
CA LEU A 39 20.18 77.74 7.43
C LEU A 39 21.64 78.19 7.30
N SER A 40 22.33 77.79 6.22
CA SER A 40 23.69 78.24 5.91
C SER A 40 23.78 79.76 5.77
N ASN A 41 22.84 80.39 5.06
CA ASN A 41 22.80 81.85 4.90
C ASN A 41 22.56 82.57 6.23
N MET A 42 21.75 81.98 7.12
CA MET A 42 21.48 82.55 8.44
C MET A 42 22.68 82.38 9.39
N GLU A 43 23.41 81.28 9.28
CA GLU A 43 24.68 81.07 10.01
C GLU A 43 25.75 82.09 9.58
N GLU A 44 25.90 82.36 8.28
CA GLU A 44 26.80 83.43 7.79
C GLU A 44 26.39 84.82 8.29
N TYR A 45 25.09 85.13 8.32
CA TYR A 45 24.58 86.41 8.84
C TYR A 45 24.86 86.59 10.34
N VAL A 46 24.69 85.54 11.13
CA VAL A 46 25.01 85.57 12.57
C VAL A 46 26.51 85.76 12.78
N GLN A 47 27.36 85.05 12.04
CA GLN A 47 28.82 85.26 12.09
C GLN A 47 29.23 86.68 11.72
N PHE A 48 28.58 87.28 10.71
CA PHE A 48 28.80 88.67 10.33
C PHE A 48 28.39 89.66 11.43
N GLN A 49 27.23 89.45 12.06
CA GLN A 49 26.77 90.27 13.18
C GLN A 49 27.72 90.17 14.38
N ASP A 50 28.19 88.97 14.72
CA ASP A 50 29.14 88.74 15.82
C ASP A 50 30.50 89.42 15.56
N GLU A 51 30.95 89.50 14.31
CA GLU A 51 32.17 90.21 13.92
C GLU A 51 32.01 91.73 14.05
N GLU A 52 30.89 92.28 13.58
CA GLU A 52 30.56 93.71 13.74
C GLU A 52 30.46 94.09 15.22
N LEU A 53 29.81 93.25 16.03
CA LEU A 53 29.69 93.47 17.48
C LEU A 53 31.05 93.42 18.19
N ARG A 54 32.00 92.63 17.67
CA ARG A 54 33.38 92.60 18.17
C ARG A 54 34.13 93.89 17.82
N ARG A 55 34.00 94.38 16.58
CA ARG A 55 34.59 95.64 16.13
C ARG A 55 34.08 96.84 16.91
N LEU A 56 32.77 96.92 17.13
CA LEU A 56 32.14 97.99 17.92
C LEU A 56 32.62 97.98 19.38
N LYS A 57 32.83 96.79 19.95
CA LYS A 57 33.41 96.64 21.30
C LYS A 57 34.88 97.07 21.35
N GLU A 58 35.67 96.78 20.31
CA GLU A 58 37.06 97.25 20.21
C GLU A 58 37.14 98.78 20.04
N GLU A 59 36.30 99.38 19.21
CA GLU A 59 36.22 100.83 19.04
C GLU A 59 35.76 101.54 20.33
N HIS A 60 34.79 100.96 21.04
CA HIS A 60 34.40 101.46 22.36
C HIS A 60 35.53 101.34 23.39
N ALA A 61 36.34 100.28 23.35
CA ALA A 61 37.49 100.13 24.23
C ALA A 61 38.60 101.16 23.92
N GLU A 62 38.86 101.45 22.64
CA GLU A 62 39.83 102.48 22.21
C GLU A 62 39.37 103.90 22.55
N THR A 63 38.08 104.21 22.36
CA THR A 63 37.54 105.52 22.71
C THR A 63 37.52 105.77 24.22
N LEU A 64 37.25 104.74 25.03
CA LEU A 64 37.36 104.82 26.48
C LEU A 64 38.81 105.02 26.94
N ALA A 65 39.77 104.34 26.31
CA ALA A 65 41.20 104.50 26.60
C ALA A 65 41.74 105.90 26.25
N ASN A 66 41.26 106.50 25.15
CA ASN A 66 41.64 107.86 24.76
C ASN A 66 41.02 108.94 25.69
N GLN A 67 39.79 108.75 26.14
CA GLN A 67 39.14 109.70 27.06
C GLN A 67 39.72 109.65 28.48
N GLN A 68 40.27 108.51 28.92
CA GLN A 68 40.90 108.39 30.23
C GLN A 68 42.32 108.96 30.29
N ASN A 69 43.00 109.16 29.16
CA ASN A 69 44.31 109.82 29.10
C ASN A 69 44.23 111.36 29.03
N ASP A 70 43.11 111.94 28.59
CA ASP A 70 43.00 113.39 28.34
C ASP A 70 42.20 114.20 29.40
N VAL A 71 41.70 113.57 30.48
CA VAL A 71 40.93 114.28 31.54
C VAL A 71 41.66 114.28 32.89
N SER A 72 42.97 114.51 32.85
CA SER A 72 43.78 114.81 34.05
C SER A 72 44.91 115.77 33.74
N SER A 73 44.62 116.96 33.18
CA SER A 73 45.48 118.15 33.20
C SER A 73 44.79 119.37 32.55
N THR A 74 43.97 120.13 33.28
CA THR A 74 43.85 121.61 33.14
C THR A 74 42.87 122.19 34.17
N SER A 75 43.34 122.26 35.42
CA SER A 75 42.73 123.07 36.48
C SER A 75 43.86 123.68 37.32
N ALA A 76 44.40 124.82 36.88
CA ALA A 76 45.12 125.78 37.72
C ALA A 76 45.68 126.94 36.88
N ALA A 77 45.03 128.11 36.90
CA ALA A 77 45.69 129.40 36.67
C ALA A 77 44.85 130.52 37.32
N ILE A 78 45.17 130.78 38.58
CA ILE A 78 44.85 131.99 39.32
C ILE A 78 45.82 133.07 38.85
N GLN A 79 45.36 134.28 38.53
CA GLN A 79 46.14 135.49 38.81
C GLN A 79 45.27 136.73 38.97
N THR A 80 45.38 137.27 40.18
CA THR A 80 44.85 138.52 40.71
C THR A 80 45.82 139.66 40.40
N HIS A 81 45.33 140.78 39.89
CA HIS A 81 45.96 142.09 40.07
C HIS A 81 44.88 143.13 40.41
N GLY A 82 45.04 143.74 41.58
CA GLY A 82 44.28 144.92 42.00
C GLY A 82 45.13 146.19 41.90
N ILE A 83 44.42 147.33 41.85
CA ILE A 83 44.65 148.63 42.52
C ILE A 83 43.98 149.71 41.67
N GLY A 84 43.07 150.49 42.27
CA GLY A 84 42.53 151.71 41.67
C GLY A 84 41.24 152.20 42.31
N ASN A 85 41.37 153.05 43.32
CA ASN A 85 40.29 153.63 44.13
C ASN A 85 39.38 154.61 43.34
N GLN A 86 38.08 154.50 43.62
CA GLN A 86 37.09 155.60 43.75
C GLN A 86 36.12 155.89 42.60
N ILE A 87 35.39 154.87 42.12
CA ILE A 87 33.97 154.96 41.68
C ILE A 87 33.26 153.63 42.06
N MET A 88 32.91 153.43 43.34
CA MET A 88 32.46 152.13 43.91
C MET A 88 31.06 152.21 44.57
N SER A 89 29.99 152.42 43.79
CA SER A 89 28.61 152.18 44.27
C SER A 89 27.68 151.47 43.28
N GLU A 90 28.02 151.39 42.00
CA GLU A 90 27.23 150.66 41.00
C GLU A 90 27.60 149.17 40.88
N GLU A 91 28.88 148.81 41.07
CA GLU A 91 29.37 147.43 40.91
C GLU A 91 28.80 146.43 41.95
N TYR A 92 28.44 146.88 43.16
CA TYR A 92 27.91 145.99 44.21
C TYR A 92 26.49 145.49 43.87
N ASN A 93 25.69 146.31 43.19
CA ASN A 93 24.34 145.91 42.75
C ASN A 93 24.41 144.95 41.56
N GLU A 94 25.37 145.15 40.65
CA GLU A 94 25.57 144.28 39.49
C GLU A 94 26.06 142.87 39.91
N LEU A 95 26.96 142.80 40.89
CA LEU A 95 27.46 141.54 41.45
C LEU A 95 26.36 140.74 42.18
N SER A 96 25.44 141.42 42.88
CA SER A 96 24.29 140.75 43.53
C SER A 96 23.28 140.22 42.51
N SER A 97 23.05 140.93 41.40
CA SER A 97 22.19 140.42 40.31
C SER A 97 22.82 139.23 39.59
N GLU A 98 24.13 139.28 39.33
CA GLU A 98 24.90 138.16 38.80
C GLU A 98 24.83 136.94 39.72
N LEU A 99 24.93 137.12 41.04
CA LEU A 99 24.83 136.02 42.01
C LEU A 99 23.44 135.34 42.01
N ILE A 100 22.35 136.10 41.85
CA ILE A 100 21.00 135.54 41.74
C ILE A 100 20.86 134.74 40.44
N ILE A 101 21.38 135.27 39.32
CA ILE A 101 21.38 134.58 38.02
C ILE A 101 22.22 133.29 38.09
N LEU A 102 23.40 133.34 38.71
CA LEU A 102 24.28 132.20 38.92
C LEU A 102 23.63 131.13 39.81
N ASN A 103 22.97 131.52 40.91
CA ASN A 103 22.24 130.56 41.76
C ASN A 103 21.05 129.93 41.04
N ARG A 104 20.33 130.70 40.21
CA ARG A 104 19.25 130.16 39.37
C ARG A 104 19.80 129.17 38.35
N LYS A 105 20.88 129.51 37.64
CA LYS A 105 21.58 128.59 36.73
C LYS A 105 22.10 127.34 37.45
N LYS A 106 22.64 127.48 38.67
CA LYS A 106 23.08 126.35 39.50
C LYS A 106 21.90 125.42 39.80
N TYR A 107 20.76 125.96 40.23
CA TYR A 107 19.56 125.17 40.51
C TYR A 107 19.03 124.47 39.26
N GLU A 108 18.99 125.17 38.11
CA GLU A 108 18.60 124.58 36.82
C GLU A 108 19.55 123.46 36.39
N LEU A 109 20.86 123.62 36.64
CA LEU A 109 21.86 122.59 36.40
C LEU A 109 21.70 121.40 37.36
N GLU A 110 21.51 121.63 38.66
CA GLU A 110 21.25 120.57 39.65
C GLU A 110 19.99 119.76 39.32
N GLU A 111 18.93 120.43 38.85
CA GLU A 111 17.72 119.74 38.44
C GLU A 111 17.91 118.97 37.12
N LYS A 112 18.70 119.49 36.17
CA LYS A 112 19.12 118.74 34.97
C LYS A 112 19.97 117.53 35.34
N VAL A 113 20.93 117.67 36.26
CA VAL A 113 21.76 116.58 36.77
C VAL A 113 20.86 115.51 37.40
N LYS A 114 19.92 115.89 38.26
CA LYS A 114 18.99 114.94 38.90
C LYS A 114 18.07 114.24 37.88
N ARG A 115 17.61 114.95 36.84
CA ARG A 115 16.86 114.32 35.74
C ARG A 115 17.71 113.29 34.99
N LEU A 116 18.95 113.66 34.64
CA LEU A 116 19.88 112.77 33.97
C LEU A 116 20.29 111.57 34.84
N GLU A 117 20.45 111.76 36.15
CA GLU A 117 20.70 110.66 37.09
C GLU A 117 19.53 109.68 37.16
N ASN A 118 18.29 110.18 37.20
CA ASN A 118 17.10 109.33 37.17
C ASN A 118 16.94 108.60 35.81
N GLU A 119 17.22 109.26 34.70
CA GLU A 119 17.21 108.65 33.36
C GLU A 119 18.31 107.59 33.22
N LEU A 120 19.51 107.87 33.73
CA LEU A 120 20.62 106.93 33.77
C LEU A 120 20.28 105.71 34.64
N GLN A 121 19.71 105.92 35.83
CA GLN A 121 19.24 104.86 36.70
C GLN A 121 18.15 104.00 36.03
N GLY A 122 17.17 104.63 35.38
CA GLY A 122 16.13 103.92 34.62
C GLY A 122 16.69 103.14 33.43
N SER A 123 17.74 103.67 32.78
CA SER A 123 18.47 102.98 31.72
C SER A 123 19.21 101.75 32.27
N TYR A 124 19.92 101.89 33.40
CA TYR A 124 20.59 100.77 34.07
C TYR A 124 19.62 99.65 34.48
N GLU A 125 18.46 99.98 35.03
CA GLU A 125 17.43 99.00 35.38
C GLU A 125 16.87 98.28 34.15
N LYS A 126 16.68 99.01 33.05
CA LYS A 126 16.23 98.42 31.77
C LYS A 126 17.29 97.49 31.17
N VAL A 127 18.56 97.88 31.19
CA VAL A 127 19.67 97.03 30.73
C VAL A 127 19.74 95.75 31.56
N LYS A 128 19.69 95.86 32.90
CA LYS A 128 19.69 94.70 33.79
C LYS A 128 18.51 93.76 33.52
N TRP A 129 17.32 94.31 33.29
CA TRP A 129 16.15 93.50 32.93
C TRP A 129 16.32 92.78 31.59
N LEU A 130 16.87 93.47 30.57
CA LEU A 130 17.18 92.87 29.27
C LEU A 130 18.24 91.77 29.38
N GLU A 131 19.25 91.93 30.24
CA GLU A 131 20.26 90.90 30.50
C GLU A 131 19.65 89.66 31.17
N ASP A 132 18.77 89.84 32.16
CA ASP A 132 18.06 88.73 32.81
C ASP A 132 17.07 88.03 31.87
N ASP A 133 16.38 88.79 31.00
CA ASP A 133 15.50 88.26 29.97
C ASP A 133 16.30 87.51 28.88
N GLN A 134 17.45 88.04 28.48
CA GLN A 134 18.38 87.37 27.57
C GLN A 134 18.93 86.08 28.18
N ARG A 135 19.21 86.04 29.49
CA ARG A 135 19.61 84.81 30.19
C ARG A 135 18.47 83.78 30.17
N ARG A 136 17.25 84.19 30.50
CA ARG A 136 16.06 83.32 30.50
C ARG A 136 15.80 82.73 29.12
N THR A 137 15.78 83.58 28.08
CA THR A 137 15.57 83.13 26.71
C THR A 137 16.72 82.23 26.24
N GLY A 138 17.97 82.49 26.67
CA GLY A 138 19.11 81.61 26.43
C GLY A 138 18.95 80.22 27.04
N GLU A 139 18.47 80.12 28.28
CA GLU A 139 18.17 78.85 28.96
C GLU A 139 17.03 78.08 28.26
N GLU A 140 15.97 78.77 27.84
CA GLU A 140 14.86 78.18 27.08
C GLU A 140 15.32 77.65 25.71
N ILE A 141 16.16 78.41 25.00
CA ILE A 141 16.78 78.00 23.73
C ILE A 141 17.66 76.77 23.97
N TRP A 142 18.44 76.74 25.04
CA TRP A 142 19.29 75.58 25.36
C TRP A 142 18.45 74.33 25.65
N LEU A 143 17.41 74.43 26.47
CA LEU A 143 16.49 73.31 26.74
C LEU A 143 15.78 72.83 25.46
N ALA A 144 15.40 73.75 24.57
CA ALA A 144 14.81 73.39 23.29
C ALA A 144 15.81 72.65 22.39
N LYS A 145 17.07 73.13 22.31
CA LYS A 145 18.14 72.45 21.56
C LYS A 145 18.41 71.05 22.11
N GLU A 146 18.42 70.86 23.42
CA GLU A 146 18.63 69.55 24.03
C GLU A 146 17.45 68.59 23.74
N ARG A 147 16.20 69.09 23.73
CA ARG A 147 15.03 68.29 23.32
C ARG A 147 15.13 67.85 21.86
N VAL A 148 15.54 68.74 20.96
CA VAL A 148 15.74 68.42 19.54
C VAL A 148 16.85 67.37 19.38
N ALA A 149 17.99 67.53 20.06
CA ALA A 149 19.07 66.55 20.03
C ALA A 149 18.65 65.16 20.56
N ASN A 150 17.80 65.10 21.58
CA ASN A 150 17.23 63.83 22.05
C ASN A 150 16.32 63.19 21.01
N GLN A 151 15.44 63.97 20.38
CA GLN A 151 14.55 63.49 19.33
C GLN A 151 15.32 63.04 18.08
N ASP A 152 16.40 63.72 17.71
CA ASP A 152 17.28 63.33 16.61
C ASP A 152 17.94 61.97 16.88
N ARG A 153 18.37 61.70 18.13
CA ARG A 153 18.90 60.38 18.51
C ARG A 153 17.85 59.28 18.42
N GLU A 154 16.63 59.52 18.93
CA GLU A 154 15.53 58.55 18.82
C GLU A 154 15.13 58.28 17.37
N LEU A 155 15.08 59.31 16.53
CA LEU A 155 14.81 59.16 15.10
C LEU A 155 15.91 58.37 14.40
N GLN A 156 17.18 58.57 14.76
CA GLN A 156 18.29 57.80 14.21
C GLN A 156 18.19 56.31 14.57
N ASP A 157 17.84 56.00 15.82
CA ASP A 157 17.65 54.62 16.27
C ASP A 157 16.46 53.95 15.56
N LEU A 158 15.35 54.67 15.41
CA LEU A 158 14.19 54.20 14.64
C LEU A 158 14.52 53.99 13.16
N HIS A 159 15.29 54.90 12.55
CA HIS A 159 15.78 54.72 11.17
C HIS A 159 16.69 53.50 11.04
N GLY A 160 17.54 53.23 12.03
CA GLY A 160 18.36 52.02 12.10
C GLY A 160 17.50 50.75 12.14
N GLN A 161 16.47 50.72 12.98
CA GLN A 161 15.53 49.60 13.07
C GLN A 161 14.73 49.40 11.77
N CYS A 162 14.23 50.48 11.16
CA CYS A 162 13.54 50.42 9.87
C CYS A 162 14.43 49.91 8.75
N THR A 163 15.72 50.28 8.76
CA THR A 163 16.71 49.79 7.78
C THR A 163 16.95 48.30 7.98
N TRP A 164 17.14 47.84 9.21
CA TRP A 164 17.28 46.42 9.52
C TRP A 164 16.05 45.59 9.11
N LEU A 165 14.84 46.06 9.43
CA LEU A 165 13.60 45.40 9.02
C LEU A 165 13.43 45.36 7.50
N ARG A 166 13.90 46.39 6.79
CA ARG A 166 13.89 46.42 5.33
C ARG A 166 14.83 45.36 4.74
N ASP A 167 16.06 45.28 5.27
CA ASP A 167 17.05 44.31 4.82
C ASP A 167 16.61 42.87 5.12
N GLU A 168 16.02 42.63 6.29
CA GLU A 168 15.49 41.32 6.67
C GLU A 168 14.30 40.91 5.80
N ASN A 169 13.39 41.84 5.48
CA ASN A 169 12.31 41.57 4.52
C ASN A 169 12.86 41.25 3.13
N ALA A 170 13.89 41.95 2.66
CA ALA A 170 14.54 41.64 1.39
C ALA A 170 15.19 40.24 1.40
N ARG A 171 15.82 39.85 2.51
CA ARG A 171 16.39 38.50 2.69
C ARG A 171 15.31 37.41 2.60
N LEU A 172 14.22 37.57 3.34
CA LEU A 172 13.10 36.60 3.35
C LEU A 172 12.42 36.51 1.98
N GLN A 173 12.30 37.62 1.25
CA GLN A 173 11.77 37.62 -0.12
C GLN A 173 12.67 36.83 -1.09
N ASN A 174 13.99 36.95 -0.96
CA ASN A 174 14.93 36.16 -1.75
C ASN A 174 14.84 34.66 -1.42
N GLU A 175 14.80 34.29 -0.13
CA GLU A 175 14.63 32.90 0.29
C GLU A 175 13.30 32.30 -0.23
N LEU A 176 12.21 33.06 -0.19
CA LEU A 176 10.92 32.63 -0.75
C LEU A 176 10.97 32.48 -2.27
N SER A 177 11.65 33.41 -2.97
CA SER A 177 11.86 33.33 -4.42
C SER A 177 12.64 32.08 -4.80
N ASP A 178 13.71 31.76 -4.07
CA ASP A 178 14.53 30.58 -4.32
C ASP A 178 13.80 29.29 -3.96
N ALA A 179 12.99 29.27 -2.90
CA ALA A 179 12.12 28.15 -2.59
C ALA A 179 11.06 27.92 -3.67
N ARG A 180 10.47 29.01 -4.23
CA ARG A 180 9.54 28.94 -5.35
C ARG A 180 10.22 28.42 -6.62
N LYS A 181 11.43 28.89 -6.95
CA LYS A 181 12.22 28.38 -8.07
C LYS A 181 12.49 26.89 -7.92
N LYS A 182 12.93 26.43 -6.74
CA LYS A 182 13.12 25.01 -6.44
C LYS A 182 11.83 24.21 -6.59
N HIS A 183 10.68 24.74 -6.15
CA HIS A 183 9.39 24.09 -6.32
C HIS A 183 8.96 24.03 -7.80
N THR A 184 9.27 25.05 -8.61
CA THR A 184 9.02 25.01 -10.06
C THR A 184 10.01 24.13 -10.81
N GLU A 185 11.22 23.95 -10.30
CA GLU A 185 12.23 23.01 -10.81
C GLU A 185 11.93 21.55 -10.45
N ILE A 186 10.97 21.29 -9.55
CA ILE A 186 10.44 19.94 -9.40
C ILE A 186 9.87 19.53 -10.75
N ASP A 187 10.56 18.59 -11.38
CA ASP A 187 10.30 18.09 -12.72
C ASP A 187 8.99 17.28 -12.73
N TRP A 188 7.87 17.98 -12.85
CA TRP A 188 6.53 17.38 -12.98
C TRP A 188 6.42 16.45 -14.20
N SER A 189 7.29 16.61 -15.21
CA SER A 189 7.33 15.70 -16.36
C SER A 189 7.74 14.29 -15.95
N LYS A 190 8.70 14.13 -15.02
CA LYS A 190 9.02 12.81 -14.44
C LYS A 190 7.85 12.19 -13.68
N PHE A 191 7.06 13.01 -13.00
CA PHE A 191 5.86 12.52 -12.31
C PHE A 191 4.79 12.05 -13.31
N ASP A 192 4.57 12.81 -14.39
CA ASP A 192 3.65 12.43 -15.46
C ASP A 192 4.14 11.17 -16.22
N GLU A 193 5.44 11.04 -16.47
CA GLU A 193 6.05 9.84 -17.04
C GLU A 193 5.87 8.63 -16.11
N MET A 194 6.13 8.81 -14.81
CA MET A 194 5.93 7.75 -13.82
C MET A 194 4.46 7.32 -13.76
N LYS A 195 3.53 8.25 -13.85
CA LYS A 195 2.09 7.96 -13.87
C LYS A 195 1.66 7.20 -15.13
N LYS A 196 2.20 7.55 -16.31
CA LYS A 196 1.97 6.77 -17.54
C LYS A 196 2.51 5.35 -17.42
N ILE A 197 3.70 5.19 -16.84
CA ILE A 197 4.27 3.87 -16.57
C ILE A 197 3.38 3.10 -15.60
N GLU A 198 2.89 3.72 -14.53
CA GLU A 198 1.95 3.10 -13.57
C GLU A 198 0.66 2.62 -14.25
N GLU A 199 0.07 3.44 -15.13
CA GLU A 199 -1.12 3.08 -15.92
C GLU A 199 -0.83 1.87 -16.83
N THR A 200 0.29 1.85 -17.56
CA THR A 200 0.66 0.69 -18.39
C THR A 200 0.91 -0.58 -17.57
N LEU A 201 1.55 -0.46 -16.39
CA LEU A 201 1.76 -1.58 -15.49
C LEU A 201 0.43 -2.12 -14.93
N ARG A 202 -0.53 -1.24 -14.67
CA ARG A 202 -1.88 -1.61 -14.23
C ARG A 202 -2.64 -2.38 -15.30
N ASP A 203 -2.53 -1.97 -16.56
CA ASP A 203 -3.13 -2.67 -17.69
C ASP A 203 -2.48 -4.04 -17.92
N GLU A 204 -1.16 -4.12 -17.89
CA GLU A 204 -0.45 -5.40 -18.00
C GLU A 204 -0.76 -6.35 -16.84
N LYS A 205 -0.85 -5.83 -15.60
CA LYS A 205 -1.32 -6.60 -14.46
C LYS A 205 -2.72 -7.18 -14.71
N SER A 206 -3.64 -6.37 -15.23
CA SER A 206 -5.01 -6.81 -15.53
C SER A 206 -5.04 -7.89 -16.60
N LYS A 207 -4.19 -7.80 -17.64
CA LYS A 207 -4.04 -8.85 -18.68
C LYS A 207 -3.49 -10.14 -18.10
N VAL A 208 -2.49 -10.06 -17.22
CA VAL A 208 -1.89 -11.24 -16.57
C VAL A 208 -2.91 -11.92 -15.65
N GLU A 209 -3.67 -11.16 -14.87
CA GLU A 209 -4.74 -11.70 -14.02
C GLU A 209 -5.82 -12.40 -14.84
N TRP A 210 -6.18 -11.86 -16.01
CA TRP A 210 -7.14 -12.50 -16.91
C TRP A 210 -6.61 -13.83 -17.49
N ARG A 211 -5.37 -13.84 -18.01
CA ARG A 211 -4.71 -15.05 -18.49
C ARG A 211 -4.55 -16.11 -17.40
N LEU A 212 -4.27 -15.68 -16.17
CA LEU A 212 -4.21 -16.57 -15.02
C LEU A 212 -5.57 -17.25 -14.80
N GLY A 213 -6.68 -16.50 -14.90
CA GLY A 213 -8.03 -17.05 -14.85
C GLY A 213 -8.29 -18.11 -15.93
N GLU A 214 -7.89 -17.86 -17.18
CA GLU A 214 -8.01 -18.83 -18.27
C GLU A 214 -7.22 -20.11 -18.00
N VAL A 215 -5.95 -19.97 -17.57
CA VAL A 215 -5.09 -21.12 -17.27
C VAL A 215 -5.65 -21.96 -16.11
N ILE A 216 -6.20 -21.32 -15.08
CA ILE A 216 -6.88 -22.01 -13.97
C ILE A 216 -8.10 -22.79 -14.49
N GLN A 217 -8.88 -22.20 -15.40
CA GLN A 217 -10.03 -22.89 -15.99
C GLN A 217 -9.59 -24.10 -16.82
N TYR A 218 -8.59 -23.95 -17.69
CA TYR A 218 -8.04 -25.08 -18.45
C TYR A 218 -7.49 -26.18 -17.54
N TRP A 219 -6.85 -25.81 -16.43
CA TRP A 219 -6.35 -26.78 -15.46
C TRP A 219 -7.49 -27.55 -14.78
N ASN A 220 -8.57 -26.86 -14.40
CA ASN A 220 -9.76 -27.50 -13.82
C ASN A 220 -10.45 -28.44 -14.82
N ASP A 221 -10.60 -28.02 -16.08
CA ASP A 221 -11.18 -28.83 -17.15
C ASP A 221 -10.32 -30.07 -17.44
N ALA A 222 -8.99 -29.91 -17.48
CA ALA A 222 -8.06 -31.03 -17.65
C ALA A 222 -8.13 -32.01 -16.48
N LYS A 223 -8.18 -31.51 -15.24
CA LYS A 223 -8.34 -32.34 -14.03
C LYS A 223 -9.66 -33.11 -14.06
N TRP A 224 -10.75 -32.47 -14.47
CA TRP A 224 -12.03 -33.14 -14.65
C TRP A 224 -11.95 -34.23 -15.71
N LYS A 225 -11.30 -33.95 -16.86
CA LYS A 225 -11.12 -34.94 -17.92
C LYS A 225 -10.28 -36.14 -17.50
N ILE A 226 -9.22 -35.91 -16.71
CA ILE A 226 -8.41 -36.97 -16.11
C ILE A 226 -9.30 -37.84 -15.21
N GLY A 227 -10.10 -37.25 -14.32
CA GLY A 227 -11.00 -38.01 -13.46
C GLY A 227 -12.05 -38.83 -14.23
N GLU A 228 -12.59 -38.30 -15.33
CA GLU A 228 -13.48 -39.04 -16.23
C GLU A 228 -12.78 -40.25 -16.87
N LEU A 229 -11.54 -40.06 -17.36
CA LEU A 229 -10.75 -41.13 -17.97
C LEU A 229 -10.35 -42.20 -16.95
N GLU A 230 -9.93 -41.81 -15.75
CA GLU A 230 -9.60 -42.72 -14.65
C GLU A 230 -10.81 -43.58 -14.25
N ALA A 231 -11.99 -42.97 -14.12
CA ALA A 231 -13.23 -43.72 -13.87
C ALA A 231 -13.56 -44.70 -15.01
N GLY A 232 -13.36 -44.27 -16.26
CA GLY A 232 -13.53 -45.11 -17.43
C GLY A 232 -12.53 -46.28 -17.51
N MET A 233 -11.28 -46.08 -17.07
CA MET A 233 -10.27 -47.13 -16.98
C MET A 233 -10.60 -48.13 -15.87
N ALA A 234 -10.95 -47.66 -14.68
CA ALA A 234 -11.34 -48.52 -13.56
C ALA A 234 -12.53 -49.43 -13.92
N HIS A 235 -13.52 -48.90 -14.65
CA HIS A 235 -14.64 -49.71 -15.12
C HIS A 235 -14.20 -50.81 -16.11
N LYS A 236 -13.27 -50.50 -17.03
CA LYS A 236 -12.73 -51.49 -17.97
C LYS A 236 -11.89 -52.55 -17.27
N GLU A 237 -11.06 -52.17 -16.32
CA GLU A 237 -10.30 -53.10 -15.47
C GLU A 237 -11.24 -54.05 -14.74
N TRP A 238 -12.32 -53.53 -14.15
CA TRP A 238 -13.33 -54.37 -13.50
C TRP A 238 -14.00 -55.36 -14.48
N LEU A 239 -14.34 -54.93 -15.70
CA LEU A 239 -14.87 -55.83 -16.72
C LEU A 239 -13.86 -56.93 -17.14
N LEU A 240 -12.58 -56.57 -17.23
CA LEU A 240 -11.51 -57.53 -17.52
C LEU A 240 -11.36 -58.55 -16.39
N ASP A 241 -11.42 -58.13 -15.13
CA ASP A 241 -11.40 -59.05 -13.98
C ASP A 241 -12.60 -60.00 -14.00
N GLN A 242 -13.79 -59.51 -14.32
CA GLN A 242 -14.98 -60.35 -14.48
C GLN A 242 -14.82 -61.37 -15.63
N ALA A 243 -14.20 -60.97 -16.74
CA ALA A 243 -13.93 -61.88 -17.85
C ALA A 243 -12.86 -62.92 -17.49
N ASN A 244 -11.78 -62.50 -16.83
CA ASN A 244 -10.71 -63.38 -16.36
C ASN A 244 -11.23 -64.41 -15.35
N GLN A 245 -12.13 -64.01 -14.46
CA GLN A 245 -12.79 -64.93 -13.53
C GLN A 245 -13.60 -66.01 -14.28
N LYS A 246 -14.38 -65.63 -15.31
CA LYS A 246 -15.12 -66.59 -16.13
C LYS A 246 -14.19 -67.51 -16.93
N ILE A 247 -13.09 -67.00 -17.45
CA ILE A 247 -12.07 -67.80 -18.13
C ILE A 247 -11.47 -68.83 -17.17
N PHE A 248 -11.17 -68.42 -15.94
CA PHE A 248 -10.68 -69.33 -14.90
C PHE A 248 -11.69 -70.44 -14.58
N GLU A 249 -12.97 -70.09 -14.39
CA GLU A 249 -14.03 -71.07 -14.16
C GLU A 249 -14.17 -72.06 -15.33
N LEU A 250 -14.07 -71.57 -16.57
CA LEU A 250 -14.07 -72.42 -17.77
C LEU A 250 -12.84 -73.32 -17.83
N ASP A 251 -11.64 -72.80 -17.57
CA ASP A 251 -10.40 -73.61 -17.55
C ASP A 251 -10.51 -74.74 -16.53
N GLN A 252 -11.01 -74.46 -15.33
CA GLN A 252 -11.26 -75.48 -14.31
C GLN A 252 -12.23 -76.57 -14.82
N MET A 253 -13.28 -76.17 -15.53
CA MET A 253 -14.23 -77.11 -16.14
C MET A 253 -13.59 -77.95 -17.26
N TYR A 254 -12.76 -77.33 -18.12
CA TYR A 254 -12.00 -78.03 -19.16
C TYR A 254 -11.01 -79.02 -18.55
N ARG A 255 -10.26 -78.62 -17.52
CA ARG A 255 -9.34 -79.49 -16.78
C ARG A 255 -10.09 -80.67 -16.17
N PHE A 256 -11.21 -80.43 -15.50
CA PHE A 256 -12.05 -81.50 -14.95
C PHE A 256 -12.52 -82.46 -16.04
N ARG A 257 -13.04 -81.94 -17.15
CA ARG A 257 -13.52 -82.74 -18.29
C ARG A 257 -12.40 -83.58 -18.89
N ASP A 258 -11.23 -83.00 -19.15
CA ASP A 258 -10.11 -83.69 -19.80
C ASP A 258 -9.50 -84.75 -18.87
N THR A 259 -9.40 -84.44 -17.58
CA THR A 259 -8.99 -85.40 -16.55
C THR A 259 -9.98 -86.56 -16.48
N THR A 260 -11.28 -86.25 -16.40
CA THR A 260 -12.36 -87.23 -16.36
C THR A 260 -12.40 -88.07 -17.65
N LYS A 261 -12.16 -87.47 -18.83
CA LYS A 261 -12.08 -88.19 -20.09
C LYS A 261 -10.99 -89.25 -20.05
N ASN A 262 -9.79 -88.90 -19.58
CA ASN A 262 -8.67 -89.85 -19.49
C ASN A 262 -8.93 -90.95 -18.45
N PHE A 263 -9.57 -90.63 -17.32
CA PHE A 263 -9.89 -91.64 -16.29
C PHE A 263 -11.06 -92.54 -16.66
N LEU A 264 -12.05 -92.01 -17.38
CA LEU A 264 -13.26 -92.75 -17.74
C LEU A 264 -13.12 -93.52 -19.05
N ASP A 265 -12.10 -93.28 -19.88
CA ASP A 265 -11.93 -94.01 -21.13
C ASP A 265 -11.85 -95.53 -20.89
N GLY A 266 -12.75 -96.29 -21.51
CA GLY A 266 -12.95 -97.72 -21.29
C GLY A 266 -13.75 -98.11 -20.03
N THR A 267 -14.18 -97.15 -19.20
CA THR A 267 -14.95 -97.43 -17.98
C THR A 267 -16.40 -97.78 -18.31
N PHE A 268 -16.92 -98.83 -17.66
CA PHE A 268 -18.33 -99.19 -17.73
C PHE A 268 -19.18 -98.29 -16.83
N LEU A 269 -20.04 -97.48 -17.45
CA LEU A 269 -21.13 -96.79 -16.80
C LEU A 269 -22.31 -97.76 -16.63
N ILE A 270 -22.55 -98.16 -15.38
CA ILE A 270 -23.69 -99.00 -15.02
C ILE A 270 -24.77 -98.11 -14.43
N LYS A 271 -25.79 -97.77 -15.22
CA LYS A 271 -26.95 -97.00 -14.72
C LYS A 271 -28.10 -97.94 -14.40
N LYS A 272 -28.40 -98.07 -13.11
CA LYS A 272 -29.66 -98.67 -12.64
C LYS A 272 -30.78 -97.66 -12.77
N GLN A 273 -31.91 -98.04 -13.39
CA GLN A 273 -33.07 -97.16 -13.46
C GLN A 273 -33.64 -96.99 -12.02
N PRO A 274 -33.75 -95.76 -11.48
CA PRO A 274 -34.07 -95.56 -10.05
C PRO A 274 -35.51 -95.93 -9.69
N SER A 275 -36.44 -95.85 -10.65
CA SER A 275 -37.87 -96.08 -10.43
C SER A 275 -38.47 -96.85 -11.62
N GLY A 276 -39.23 -97.92 -11.35
CA GLY A 276 -39.93 -98.73 -12.36
C GLY A 276 -39.38 -100.16 -12.45
N ASP A 277 -38.38 -100.38 -13.29
CA ASP A 277 -37.85 -101.71 -13.61
C ASP A 277 -36.43 -101.88 -13.03
N ARG A 278 -36.32 -102.51 -11.86
CA ARG A 278 -35.03 -102.74 -11.18
C ARG A 278 -34.15 -103.77 -11.89
N TYR A 279 -34.68 -104.51 -12.87
CA TYR A 279 -33.99 -105.56 -13.62
C TYR A 279 -33.57 -105.13 -15.02
N LYS A 280 -33.78 -103.85 -15.33
CA LYS A 280 -33.30 -103.24 -16.55
C LYS A 280 -31.96 -102.58 -16.33
N TRP A 281 -30.95 -103.10 -17.02
CA TRP A 281 -29.59 -102.59 -16.95
C TRP A 281 -29.24 -101.87 -18.25
N ARG A 282 -28.80 -100.61 -18.11
CA ARG A 282 -28.08 -99.95 -19.19
C ARG A 282 -26.60 -100.04 -18.87
N LEU A 283 -25.91 -100.86 -19.63
CA LEU A 283 -24.47 -100.85 -19.69
C LEU A 283 -24.07 -99.82 -20.74
N ALA A 284 -23.06 -99.01 -20.48
CA ALA A 284 -22.48 -98.13 -21.47
C ALA A 284 -20.97 -98.08 -21.22
N MET A 285 -20.16 -98.26 -22.25
CA MET A 285 -18.74 -97.97 -22.16
C MET A 285 -18.52 -96.52 -22.50
N TRP A 286 -17.76 -95.80 -21.68
CA TRP A 286 -17.28 -94.48 -22.07
C TRP A 286 -16.11 -94.62 -23.04
N ASN A 287 -16.25 -94.14 -24.26
CA ASN A 287 -15.18 -94.13 -25.27
C ASN A 287 -15.22 -92.83 -26.10
N GLU A 288 -14.30 -92.67 -27.06
CA GLU A 288 -14.24 -91.48 -27.93
C GLU A 288 -15.50 -91.24 -28.79
N SER A 289 -16.25 -92.31 -29.08
CA SER A 289 -17.49 -92.25 -29.87
C SER A 289 -18.73 -91.98 -29.02
N SER A 290 -18.63 -92.00 -27.69
CA SER A 290 -19.75 -91.67 -26.81
C SER A 290 -20.03 -90.17 -26.80
N PRO A 291 -21.31 -89.73 -26.94
CA PRO A 291 -22.54 -90.53 -26.82
C PRO A 291 -23.12 -91.02 -28.16
N ASP A 292 -22.45 -90.85 -29.29
CA ASP A 292 -22.99 -91.27 -30.60
C ASP A 292 -23.11 -92.79 -30.72
N ASP A 293 -22.17 -93.56 -30.16
CA ASP A 293 -22.20 -95.02 -30.11
C ASP A 293 -23.39 -95.60 -29.31
N LEU A 294 -23.93 -94.83 -28.36
CA LEU A 294 -25.10 -95.22 -27.57
C LEU A 294 -26.37 -95.39 -28.41
N LYS A 295 -26.39 -94.87 -29.64
CA LYS A 295 -27.52 -95.02 -30.58
C LYS A 295 -27.69 -96.46 -31.06
N ASP A 296 -26.61 -97.23 -31.11
CA ASP A 296 -26.61 -98.60 -31.65
C ASP A 296 -26.93 -99.65 -30.59
N TYR A 297 -27.04 -99.27 -29.31
CA TYR A 297 -27.32 -100.20 -28.22
C TYR A 297 -28.68 -100.87 -28.42
N ARG A 298 -28.68 -102.19 -28.38
CA ARG A 298 -29.87 -103.04 -28.51
C ARG A 298 -30.31 -103.51 -27.14
N ARG A 299 -31.62 -103.48 -26.91
CA ARG A 299 -32.22 -104.12 -25.74
C ARG A 299 -32.39 -105.62 -26.00
N ILE A 300 -31.69 -106.43 -25.23
CA ILE A 300 -31.65 -107.90 -25.38
C ILE A 300 -32.09 -108.58 -24.08
N TRP A 301 -32.86 -109.65 -24.24
CA TRP A 301 -33.34 -110.50 -23.13
C TRP A 301 -32.52 -111.77 -23.05
N PHE A 302 -31.98 -112.05 -21.86
CA PHE A 302 -31.30 -113.30 -21.53
C PHE A 302 -32.15 -114.10 -20.55
N GLU A 303 -32.39 -115.38 -20.81
CA GLU A 303 -33.23 -116.24 -19.98
C GLU A 303 -32.76 -117.69 -19.82
N ILE A 304 -33.14 -118.30 -18.70
CA ILE A 304 -32.93 -119.71 -18.40
C ILE A 304 -34.16 -120.30 -17.73
N ARG A 305 -34.42 -121.58 -17.97
CA ARG A 305 -35.42 -122.36 -17.24
C ARG A 305 -34.77 -122.99 -15.99
N ALA A 306 -35.21 -122.58 -14.81
CA ALA A 306 -34.68 -123.04 -13.54
C ALA A 306 -35.82 -123.22 -12.50
N PRO A 307 -36.63 -124.30 -12.60
CA PRO A 307 -37.89 -124.46 -11.85
C PRO A 307 -37.77 -124.39 -10.32
N THR A 308 -36.63 -124.80 -9.77
CA THR A 308 -36.39 -124.89 -8.31
C THR A 308 -35.44 -123.81 -7.80
N ALA A 309 -35.05 -122.86 -8.65
CA ALA A 309 -34.05 -121.86 -8.31
C ALA A 309 -34.58 -120.79 -7.35
N LYS A 310 -33.76 -120.40 -6.37
CA LYS A 310 -34.04 -119.27 -5.48
C LYS A 310 -33.40 -117.99 -6.00
N ILE A 311 -32.23 -118.09 -6.60
CA ILE A 311 -31.51 -116.97 -7.19
C ILE A 311 -30.88 -117.40 -8.52
N VAL A 312 -31.06 -116.54 -9.53
CA VAL A 312 -30.43 -116.69 -10.84
C VAL A 312 -29.66 -115.41 -11.14
N LEU A 313 -28.38 -115.57 -11.42
CA LEU A 313 -27.48 -114.49 -11.82
C LEU A 313 -26.96 -114.76 -13.24
N LEU A 314 -26.73 -113.70 -14.01
CA LEU A 314 -26.07 -113.74 -15.30
C LEU A 314 -24.68 -113.12 -15.16
N SER A 315 -23.65 -113.78 -15.70
CA SER A 315 -22.34 -113.19 -15.95
C SER A 315 -22.00 -113.31 -17.42
N ALA A 316 -21.28 -112.34 -17.97
CA ALA A 316 -21.03 -112.29 -19.40
C ALA A 316 -19.77 -111.50 -19.77
N SER A 317 -19.29 -111.71 -20.99
CA SER A 317 -18.14 -111.05 -21.56
C SER A 317 -18.33 -109.54 -21.77
N PHE A 318 -19.56 -109.05 -21.92
CA PHE A 318 -19.83 -107.60 -22.06
C PHE A 318 -19.55 -106.80 -20.78
N VAL A 319 -19.48 -107.45 -19.61
CA VAL A 319 -18.98 -106.84 -18.36
C VAL A 319 -17.61 -107.42 -17.98
N SER A 320 -16.87 -107.96 -18.95
CA SER A 320 -15.57 -108.61 -18.73
C SER A 320 -15.59 -109.69 -17.63
N TRP A 321 -16.74 -110.30 -17.37
CA TRP A 321 -16.95 -111.25 -16.26
C TRP A 321 -16.74 -110.69 -14.85
N GLU A 322 -16.65 -109.36 -14.70
CA GLU A 322 -16.34 -108.70 -13.43
C GLU A 322 -17.54 -108.56 -12.50
N CYS A 323 -18.76 -108.73 -13.02
CA CYS A 323 -19.98 -108.61 -12.22
C CYS A 323 -21.07 -109.62 -12.59
N PHE A 324 -22.05 -109.72 -11.69
CA PHE A 324 -23.21 -110.58 -11.82
C PHE A 324 -24.48 -109.72 -11.86
N LEU A 325 -25.34 -110.00 -12.84
CA LEU A 325 -26.62 -109.33 -13.01
C LEU A 325 -27.74 -110.22 -12.49
N LEU A 326 -28.57 -109.69 -11.60
CA LEU A 326 -29.70 -110.43 -11.03
C LEU A 326 -30.81 -110.62 -12.07
N CYS A 327 -31.20 -111.87 -12.32
CA CYS A 327 -32.33 -112.21 -13.15
C CYS A 327 -33.65 -112.18 -12.35
N GLN A 328 -34.72 -111.72 -12.99
CA GLN A 328 -36.08 -111.78 -12.46
C GLN A 328 -36.76 -113.07 -12.88
N GLN A 329 -37.60 -113.61 -11.99
CA GLN A 329 -38.56 -114.65 -12.34
C GLN A 329 -39.66 -114.06 -13.23
N LEU A 330 -40.07 -114.74 -14.30
CA LEU A 330 -41.12 -114.24 -15.19
C LEU A 330 -42.50 -114.45 -14.54
N ASP A 331 -43.33 -113.41 -14.54
CA ASP A 331 -44.70 -113.46 -14.01
C ASP A 331 -45.57 -114.54 -14.68
N ASN A 332 -45.36 -114.77 -15.97
CA ASN A 332 -46.15 -115.71 -16.78
C ASN A 332 -45.62 -117.16 -16.72
N ASP A 333 -44.41 -117.39 -16.21
CA ASP A 333 -43.83 -118.73 -16.08
C ASP A 333 -42.81 -118.73 -14.95
N THR A 334 -43.26 -119.18 -13.78
CA THR A 334 -42.43 -119.26 -12.56
C THR A 334 -41.23 -120.19 -12.72
N ASN A 335 -41.13 -120.98 -13.80
CA ASN A 335 -39.96 -121.81 -14.05
C ASN A 335 -38.86 -121.08 -14.83
N ARG A 336 -39.09 -119.84 -15.26
CA ARG A 336 -38.13 -119.08 -16.07
C ARG A 336 -37.65 -117.85 -15.33
N PHE A 337 -36.38 -117.54 -15.57
CA PHE A 337 -35.71 -116.35 -15.08
C PHE A 337 -35.03 -115.63 -16.22
N GLY A 338 -34.97 -114.30 -16.19
CA GLY A 338 -34.20 -113.54 -17.18
C GLY A 338 -33.93 -112.09 -16.81
N VAL A 339 -33.20 -111.37 -17.66
CA VAL A 339 -32.80 -109.97 -17.42
C VAL A 339 -32.76 -109.19 -18.73
N TRP A 340 -33.20 -107.93 -18.71
CA TRP A 340 -33.11 -107.00 -19.83
C TRP A 340 -31.82 -106.21 -19.76
N ILE A 341 -31.05 -106.23 -20.86
CA ILE A 341 -29.76 -105.57 -20.95
C ILE A 341 -29.71 -104.75 -22.24
N ASP A 342 -29.35 -103.47 -22.12
CA ASP A 342 -29.00 -102.63 -23.27
C ASP A 342 -27.48 -102.78 -23.53
N ILE A 343 -27.08 -103.38 -24.65
CA ILE A 343 -25.67 -103.65 -25.05
C ILE A 343 -25.45 -103.38 -26.55
N PRO A 344 -24.21 -103.04 -26.99
CA PRO A 344 -23.95 -102.81 -28.41
C PRO A 344 -24.01 -104.12 -29.23
N PRO A 345 -24.12 -104.04 -30.57
CA PRO A 345 -24.05 -105.21 -31.44
C PRO A 345 -22.72 -105.95 -31.28
N GLY A 346 -22.74 -107.28 -31.36
CA GLY A 346 -21.56 -108.11 -31.19
C GLY A 346 -21.85 -109.52 -30.70
N ARG A 347 -20.79 -110.34 -30.65
CA ARG A 347 -20.84 -111.70 -30.13
C ARG A 347 -20.47 -111.69 -28.64
N TYR A 348 -21.37 -112.19 -27.81
CA TYR A 348 -21.17 -112.26 -26.36
C TYR A 348 -21.22 -113.69 -25.86
N GLU A 349 -20.29 -114.00 -24.97
CA GLU A 349 -20.31 -115.23 -24.20
C GLU A 349 -20.86 -114.93 -22.82
N PHE A 350 -21.66 -115.85 -22.27
CA PHE A 350 -22.31 -115.67 -20.98
C PHE A 350 -22.62 -117.01 -20.33
N LEU A 351 -22.91 -116.96 -19.04
CA LEU A 351 -23.34 -118.11 -18.25
C LEU A 351 -24.34 -117.68 -17.19
N PHE A 352 -25.17 -118.62 -16.75
CA PHE A 352 -26.03 -118.43 -15.60
C PHE A 352 -25.41 -119.09 -14.36
N ILE A 353 -25.59 -118.44 -13.22
CA ILE A 353 -25.35 -119.02 -11.91
C ILE A 353 -26.71 -119.23 -11.26
N VAL A 354 -27.09 -120.49 -11.07
CA VAL A 354 -28.36 -120.90 -10.47
C VAL A 354 -28.07 -121.48 -9.10
N ASP A 355 -28.52 -120.81 -8.04
CA ASP A 355 -28.25 -121.20 -6.64
C ASP A 355 -26.76 -121.51 -6.36
N GLY A 356 -25.87 -120.72 -6.97
CA GLY A 356 -24.42 -120.84 -6.82
C GLY A 356 -23.74 -121.84 -7.76
N GLN A 357 -24.48 -122.49 -8.65
CA GLN A 357 -23.94 -123.46 -9.62
C GLN A 357 -23.89 -122.88 -11.03
N TRP A 358 -22.76 -123.05 -11.71
CA TRP A 358 -22.63 -122.76 -13.13
C TRP A 358 -23.61 -123.62 -13.93
N THR A 359 -24.54 -122.97 -14.62
CA THR A 359 -25.59 -123.63 -15.39
C THR A 359 -25.63 -123.11 -16.83
N ILE A 360 -25.73 -124.04 -17.77
CA ILE A 360 -25.91 -123.75 -19.20
C ILE A 360 -27.40 -123.79 -19.53
N SER A 361 -27.86 -122.82 -20.30
CA SER A 361 -29.23 -122.77 -20.82
C SER A 361 -29.28 -123.47 -22.16
N ASP A 362 -30.21 -124.41 -22.33
CA ASP A 362 -30.47 -125.11 -23.60
C ASP A 362 -31.06 -124.18 -24.69
N ASN A 363 -31.47 -122.96 -24.31
CA ASN A 363 -32.06 -121.99 -25.23
C ASN A 363 -31.03 -121.27 -26.10
N TYR A 364 -29.74 -121.48 -25.85
CA TYR A 364 -28.66 -120.79 -26.55
C TYR A 364 -27.59 -121.76 -27.01
N GLU A 365 -26.86 -121.36 -28.03
CA GLU A 365 -25.70 -122.10 -28.49
C GLU A 365 -24.60 -122.12 -27.43
N ILE A 366 -23.71 -123.12 -27.53
CA ILE A 366 -22.68 -123.42 -26.54
C ILE A 366 -21.30 -123.32 -27.20
N CYS A 367 -20.33 -122.75 -26.50
CA CYS A 367 -18.92 -122.75 -26.89
C CYS A 367 -18.03 -123.29 -25.76
N TRP A 368 -16.80 -123.69 -26.10
CA TRP A 368 -15.80 -124.15 -25.14
C TRP A 368 -15.05 -122.96 -24.55
N ASN A 369 -14.81 -122.96 -23.23
CA ASN A 369 -14.08 -121.89 -22.55
C ASN A 369 -12.73 -122.34 -21.99
N GLU A 370 -11.94 -121.37 -21.53
CA GLU A 370 -10.57 -121.57 -21.03
C GLU A 370 -10.47 -122.37 -19.72
N HIS A 371 -11.58 -122.56 -19.02
CA HIS A 371 -11.64 -123.35 -17.78
C HIS A 371 -11.97 -124.84 -18.04
N GLY A 372 -11.98 -125.27 -19.29
CA GLY A 372 -12.32 -126.64 -19.68
C GLY A 372 -13.81 -126.96 -19.52
N THR A 373 -14.65 -125.93 -19.48
CA THR A 373 -16.11 -126.05 -19.38
C THR A 373 -16.78 -125.37 -20.59
N HIS A 374 -18.06 -125.05 -20.47
CA HIS A 374 -18.87 -124.49 -21.54
C HIS A 374 -19.47 -123.14 -21.13
N ASN A 375 -19.54 -122.22 -22.09
CA ASN A 375 -20.33 -120.99 -22.00
C ASN A 375 -21.52 -121.10 -22.96
N ASN A 376 -22.60 -120.39 -22.68
CA ASN A 376 -23.53 -120.02 -23.74
C ASN A 376 -22.96 -118.84 -24.54
N TRP A 377 -23.36 -118.71 -25.80
CA TRP A 377 -23.05 -117.53 -26.58
C TRP A 377 -24.23 -117.07 -27.42
N ARG A 378 -24.24 -115.77 -27.75
CA ARG A 378 -25.28 -115.15 -28.59
C ARG A 378 -24.70 -114.01 -29.40
N ASN A 379 -25.15 -113.88 -30.65
CA ASN A 379 -24.92 -112.69 -31.45
C ASN A 379 -26.03 -111.66 -31.24
N VAL A 380 -25.65 -110.39 -31.14
CA VAL A 380 -26.55 -109.24 -31.09
C VAL A 380 -26.31 -108.42 -32.35
N ASP A 381 -27.34 -108.32 -33.20
CA ASP A 381 -27.31 -107.59 -34.48
C ASP A 381 -27.83 -106.15 -34.36
#